data_AF-A0A7V3FV96-F1
#
_entry.id   AF-A0A7V3FV96-F1
#
_cell.length_a   1.000
_cell.length_b   1.000
_cell.length_c   1.000
_cell.angle_alpha   90.00
_cell.angle_beta   90.00
_cell.angle_gamma   90.00
#
_symmetry.space_group_name_H-M   'P 1'
#
loop_
_entity.id
_entity.type
_entity.pdbx_description
1 polymer ?
#
loop_
_entity_poly.entity_id
_entity_poly.type
_entity_poly.pdbx_seq_one_letter_code
_entity_poly.pdbx_strand_id
1 'polypeptide(L)'
;LKKGADSETTFLRYQTVFGKFTAYMLGLASKSGNMAEIYKATGKFLERQQEFRKNLKSALITPLVTLFVLFLAVIFYVGYIFPETAKLFVKFKIELPPLTASTLVISDFLTNNMLLVILAIIFPPIVLWQFAKTKKGKYIVDKYLLKIPVMGPLIHKTLIEVFCRVFYTLYSGSAESIEPIRIAAEAAGNDYFESQIKNVAIPLMIKRGAGITEAFEASGVFTETAISRFHSGEETGTIKNTALQLANYYESETVFRLKNIIELIQVFIAMVIMIVMIGLTLVSAETATISPKPPVMQ
;
A
#
# COMPACT_ATOMS: atom_id res chain seq x y z
N LEU A 1 -20.79 -16.30 26.52
CA LEU A 1 -20.06 -16.28 27.81
C LEU A 1 -20.97 -16.48 29.03
N LYS A 2 -21.88 -15.55 29.40
CA LYS A 2 -22.78 -15.73 30.58
C LYS A 2 -23.64 -17.02 30.57
N LYS A 3 -23.92 -17.59 29.39
CA LYS A 3 -24.67 -18.85 29.21
C LYS A 3 -23.78 -20.12 29.21
N GLY A 4 -22.50 -20.02 29.60
CA GLY A 4 -21.56 -21.16 29.60
C GLY A 4 -21.09 -21.61 28.21
N ALA A 5 -21.43 -20.87 27.15
CA ALA A 5 -20.97 -21.17 25.80
C ALA A 5 -19.44 -21.04 25.69
N ASP A 6 -18.83 -21.97 24.97
CA ASP A 6 -17.39 -21.98 24.67
C ASP A 6 -16.94 -20.62 24.13
N SER A 7 -15.93 -20.06 24.76
CA SER A 7 -15.50 -18.67 24.56
C SER A 7 -14.92 -18.44 23.18
N GLU A 8 -14.12 -19.39 22.70
CA GLU A 8 -13.50 -19.35 21.38
C GLU A 8 -14.52 -19.37 20.26
N THR A 9 -15.45 -20.33 20.28
CA THR A 9 -16.55 -20.40 19.32
C THR A 9 -17.45 -19.16 19.39
N THR A 10 -17.65 -18.60 20.58
CA THR A 10 -18.45 -17.37 20.75
C THR A 10 -17.78 -16.17 20.10
N PHE A 11 -16.49 -15.92 20.36
CA PHE A 11 -15.78 -14.78 19.79
C PHE A 11 -15.56 -14.91 18.28
N LEU A 12 -15.29 -16.14 17.79
CA LEU A 12 -15.16 -16.39 16.35
C LEU A 12 -16.43 -16.08 15.55
N ARG A 13 -17.62 -16.18 16.14
CA ARG A 13 -18.86 -15.72 15.49
C ARG A 13 -18.85 -14.21 15.18
N TYR A 14 -18.09 -13.43 15.94
CA TYR A 14 -17.91 -11.99 15.76
C TYR A 14 -16.61 -11.64 15.03
N GLN A 15 -15.99 -12.60 14.33
CA GLN A 15 -14.77 -12.35 13.53
C GLN A 15 -14.95 -11.28 12.45
N THR A 16 -16.19 -11.05 11.99
CA THR A 16 -16.51 -9.98 11.02
C THR A 16 -16.39 -8.58 11.62
N VAL A 17 -16.55 -8.45 12.95
CA VAL A 17 -16.45 -7.18 13.68
C VAL A 17 -15.03 -6.97 14.19
N PHE A 18 -14.45 -7.97 14.85
CA PHE A 18 -13.15 -7.86 15.51
C PHE A 18 -11.94 -8.15 14.59
N GLY A 19 -12.18 -8.81 13.46
CA GLY A 19 -11.14 -9.50 12.71
C GLY A 19 -10.85 -10.87 13.31
N LYS A 20 -10.39 -11.80 12.46
CA LYS A 20 -10.23 -13.22 12.81
C LYS A 20 -9.20 -13.45 13.91
N PHE A 21 -8.05 -12.78 13.83
CA PHE A 21 -6.99 -12.83 14.85
C PHE A 21 -7.49 -12.34 16.22
N THR A 22 -8.09 -11.16 16.28
CA THR A 22 -8.63 -10.58 17.53
C THR A 22 -9.70 -11.48 18.14
N ALA A 23 -10.63 -11.98 17.33
CA ALA A 23 -11.67 -12.91 17.78
C ALA A 23 -11.08 -14.21 18.36
N TYR A 24 -10.08 -14.78 17.69
CA TYR A 24 -9.38 -15.97 18.18
C TYR A 24 -8.65 -15.69 19.50
N MET A 25 -7.91 -14.59 19.58
CA MET A 25 -7.16 -14.21 20.80
C MET A 25 -8.09 -13.96 21.98
N LEU A 26 -9.23 -13.31 21.78
CA LEU A 26 -10.24 -13.13 22.83
C LEU A 26 -10.80 -14.47 23.32
N GLY A 27 -11.02 -15.40 22.39
CA GLY A 27 -11.38 -16.79 22.68
C GLY A 27 -10.35 -17.52 23.52
N LEU A 28 -9.10 -17.50 23.06
CA LEU A 28 -7.95 -18.14 23.68
C LEU A 28 -7.69 -17.60 25.09
N ALA A 29 -7.77 -16.28 25.26
CA ALA A 29 -7.61 -15.59 26.54
C ALA A 29 -8.55 -16.17 27.61
N SER A 30 -9.79 -16.45 27.22
CA SER A 30 -10.81 -16.98 28.12
C SER A 30 -10.61 -18.46 28.47
N LYS A 31 -9.77 -19.20 27.74
CA LYS A 31 -9.43 -20.60 28.03
C LYS A 31 -8.09 -20.76 28.74
N SER A 32 -7.13 -19.88 28.47
CA SER A 32 -5.73 -20.05 28.86
C SER A 32 -5.39 -19.62 30.29
N GLY A 33 -6.34 -19.04 31.04
CA GLY A 33 -6.10 -18.49 32.37
C GLY A 33 -5.21 -17.24 32.40
N ASN A 34 -4.57 -16.88 31.27
CA ASN A 34 -3.67 -15.73 31.12
C ASN A 34 -4.31 -14.63 30.28
N MET A 35 -5.53 -14.21 30.67
CA MET A 35 -6.30 -13.19 29.95
C MET A 35 -5.53 -11.87 29.84
N ALA A 36 -4.86 -11.44 30.92
CA ALA A 36 -4.21 -10.14 30.98
C ALA A 36 -3.12 -9.99 29.92
N GLU A 37 -2.26 -11.00 29.77
CA GLU A 37 -1.17 -10.95 28.80
C GLU A 37 -1.69 -11.03 27.36
N ILE A 38 -2.67 -11.91 27.09
CA ILE A 38 -3.27 -12.07 25.77
C ILE A 38 -4.03 -10.82 25.34
N TYR A 39 -4.80 -10.20 26.23
CA TYR A 39 -5.49 -8.94 25.95
C TYR A 39 -4.52 -7.80 25.73
N LYS A 40 -3.44 -7.72 26.52
CA LYS A 40 -2.40 -6.70 26.33
C LYS A 40 -1.69 -6.87 24.98
N ALA A 41 -1.35 -8.10 24.59
CA ALA A 41 -0.76 -8.40 23.28
C ALA A 41 -1.72 -8.07 22.14
N THR A 42 -3.01 -8.42 22.28
CA THR A 42 -4.05 -8.12 21.29
C THR A 42 -4.28 -6.62 21.14
N GLY A 43 -4.35 -5.88 22.26
CA GLY A 43 -4.49 -4.43 22.27
C GLY A 43 -3.32 -3.74 21.57
N LYS A 44 -2.09 -4.15 21.89
CA LYS A 44 -0.88 -3.62 21.23
C LYS A 44 -0.87 -3.89 19.72
N PHE A 45 -1.35 -5.05 19.29
CA PHE A 45 -1.53 -5.36 17.86
C PHE A 45 -2.56 -4.43 17.19
N LEU A 46 -3.71 -4.20 17.83
CA LEU A 46 -4.76 -3.32 17.29
C LEU A 46 -4.32 -1.85 17.21
N GLU A 47 -3.68 -1.34 18.26
CA GLU A 47 -3.06 -0.01 18.26
C GLU A 47 -2.07 0.13 17.10
N ARG A 48 -1.24 -0.91 16.89
CA ARG A 48 -0.26 -0.90 15.81
C ARG A 48 -0.89 -0.92 14.42
N GLN A 49 -1.92 -1.74 14.23
CA GLN A 49 -2.67 -1.76 12.98
C GLN A 49 -3.34 -0.41 12.70
N GLN A 50 -3.85 0.25 13.74
CA GLN A 50 -4.44 1.58 13.64
C GLN A 50 -3.38 2.64 13.31
N GLU A 51 -2.22 2.64 13.97
CA GLU A 51 -1.10 3.52 13.65
C GLU A 51 -0.62 3.34 12.21
N PHE A 52 -0.45 2.10 11.76
CA PHE A 52 -0.05 1.81 10.39
C PHE A 52 -1.08 2.33 9.39
N ARG A 53 -2.37 2.03 9.60
CA ARG A 53 -3.44 2.55 8.73
C ARG A 53 -3.50 4.08 8.75
N LYS A 54 -3.32 4.71 9.91
CA LYS A 54 -3.28 6.16 10.05
C LYS A 54 -2.10 6.75 9.27
N ASN A 55 -0.90 6.19 9.45
CA ASN A 55 0.31 6.64 8.77
C ASN A 55 0.22 6.43 7.27
N LEU A 56 -0.30 5.29 6.81
CA LEU A 56 -0.54 5.01 5.39
C LEU A 56 -1.60 5.96 4.80
N LYS A 57 -2.70 6.21 5.52
CA LYS A 57 -3.73 7.15 5.07
C LYS A 57 -3.17 8.58 5.01
N SER A 58 -2.41 8.99 6.02
CA SER A 58 -1.73 10.30 6.07
C SER A 58 -0.72 10.43 4.93
N ALA A 59 0.03 9.37 4.64
CA ALA A 59 0.98 9.28 3.53
C ALA A 59 0.33 9.48 2.16
N LEU A 60 -0.91 9.03 1.98
CA LEU A 60 -1.62 9.09 0.70
C LEU A 60 -2.51 10.33 0.54
N ILE A 61 -3.09 10.84 1.63
CA ILE A 61 -3.97 12.02 1.59
C ILE A 61 -3.21 13.23 1.08
N THR A 62 -2.05 13.53 1.65
CA THR A 62 -1.32 14.76 1.31
C THR A 62 -0.95 14.81 -0.18
N PRO A 63 -0.31 13.77 -0.76
CA PRO A 63 -0.08 13.67 -2.21
C PRO A 63 -1.35 13.86 -3.04
N LEU A 64 -2.44 13.19 -2.67
CA LEU A 64 -3.66 13.17 -3.45
C LEU A 64 -4.36 14.54 -3.44
N VAL A 65 -4.37 15.23 -2.29
CA VAL A 65 -4.89 16.60 -2.17
C VAL A 65 -4.04 17.56 -2.99
N THR A 66 -2.71 17.50 -2.89
CA THR A 66 -1.81 18.36 -3.66
C THR A 66 -1.98 18.15 -5.16
N LEU A 67 -2.06 16.90 -5.62
CA LEU A 67 -2.24 16.57 -7.03
C LEU A 67 -3.62 17.00 -7.55
N PHE A 68 -4.67 16.87 -6.73
CA PHE A 68 -5.99 17.36 -7.05
C PHE A 68 -6.04 18.89 -7.21
N VAL A 69 -5.41 19.63 -6.30
CA VAL A 69 -5.30 21.10 -6.40
C VAL A 69 -4.49 21.51 -7.63
N LEU A 70 -3.37 20.84 -7.91
CA LEU A 70 -2.58 21.06 -9.11
C LEU A 70 -3.42 20.83 -10.38
N PHE A 71 -4.14 19.72 -10.44
CA PHE A 71 -4.99 19.37 -11.58
C PHE A 71 -6.06 20.43 -11.83
N LEU A 72 -6.73 20.92 -10.77
CA LEU A 72 -7.68 22.03 -10.88
C LEU A 72 -7.01 23.32 -11.37
N ALA A 73 -5.82 23.65 -10.86
CA ALA A 73 -5.08 24.83 -11.30
C ALA A 73 -4.70 24.75 -12.80
N VAL A 74 -4.26 23.58 -13.27
CA VAL A 74 -3.94 23.34 -14.69
C VAL A 74 -5.18 23.48 -15.56
N ILE A 75 -6.30 22.86 -15.18
CA ILE A 75 -7.58 23.00 -15.91
C ILE A 75 -8.01 24.47 -15.98
N PHE A 76 -7.93 25.20 -14.87
CA PHE A 76 -8.29 26.62 -14.84
C PHE A 76 -7.39 27.45 -15.76
N TYR A 77 -6.08 27.21 -15.71
CA TYR A 77 -5.12 27.89 -16.58
C TYR A 77 -5.40 27.61 -18.06
N VAL A 78 -5.52 26.34 -18.42
CA VAL A 78 -5.70 25.89 -19.81
C VAL A 78 -7.08 26.25 -20.37
N GLY A 79 -8.12 26.20 -19.54
CA GLY A 79 -9.50 26.47 -19.93
C GLY A 79 -9.90 27.95 -19.95
N TYR A 80 -9.28 28.78 -19.11
CA TYR A 80 -9.67 30.20 -18.98
C TYR A 80 -8.55 31.18 -19.35
N ILE A 81 -7.34 30.99 -18.82
CA ILE A 81 -6.24 31.96 -19.02
C ILE A 81 -5.67 31.84 -20.43
N PHE A 82 -5.40 30.61 -20.88
CA PHE A 82 -4.73 30.34 -22.14
C PHE A 82 -5.54 30.74 -23.40
N PRO A 83 -6.87 30.55 -23.48
CA PRO A 83 -7.64 31.01 -24.64
C PRO A 83 -7.68 32.54 -24.75
N GLU A 84 -7.72 33.25 -23.62
CA GLU A 84 -7.69 34.71 -23.60
C GLU A 84 -6.34 35.25 -24.08
N THR A 85 -5.22 34.61 -23.72
CA THR A 85 -3.91 34.96 -24.29
C THR A 85 -3.86 34.64 -25.79
N ALA A 86 -4.35 33.48 -26.23
CA ALA A 86 -4.40 33.11 -27.65
C ALA A 86 -5.21 34.10 -28.52
N LYS A 87 -6.36 34.60 -28.02
CA LYS A 87 -7.16 35.62 -28.73
C LYS A 87 -6.38 36.91 -28.97
N LEU A 88 -5.50 37.30 -28.05
CA LEU A 88 -4.62 38.46 -28.23
C LEU A 88 -3.64 38.22 -29.38
N PHE A 89 -3.03 37.04 -29.50
CA PHE A 89 -2.10 36.71 -30.60
C PHE A 89 -2.76 36.78 -31.98
N VAL A 90 -3.98 36.25 -32.10
CA VAL A 90 -4.75 36.31 -33.36
C VAL A 90 -5.06 37.77 -33.75
N LYS A 91 -5.37 38.64 -32.77
CA LYS A 91 -5.60 40.07 -33.02
C LYS A 91 -4.37 40.79 -33.57
N PHE A 92 -3.16 40.36 -33.20
CA PHE A 92 -1.90 40.92 -33.69
C PHE A 92 -1.37 40.26 -34.97
N LYS A 93 -2.09 39.29 -35.58
CA LYS A 93 -1.69 38.54 -36.78
C LYS A 93 -0.30 37.87 -36.66
N ILE A 94 0.07 37.45 -35.45
CA ILE A 94 1.32 36.73 -35.20
C ILE A 94 1.04 35.24 -35.32
N GLU A 95 1.86 34.50 -36.09
CA GLU A 95 1.77 33.04 -36.15
C GLU A 95 2.03 32.44 -34.76
N LEU A 96 1.13 31.56 -34.32
CA LEU A 96 1.22 30.94 -33.00
C LEU A 96 2.49 30.08 -32.90
N PRO A 97 3.34 30.27 -31.87
CA PRO A 97 4.51 29.42 -31.69
C PRO A 97 4.12 27.94 -31.52
N PRO A 98 5.01 27.01 -31.91
CA PRO A 98 4.69 25.58 -31.96
C PRO A 98 4.31 24.98 -30.60
N LEU A 99 4.92 25.45 -29.49
CA LEU A 99 4.57 25.02 -28.14
C LEU A 99 3.17 25.49 -27.72
N THR A 100 2.78 26.70 -28.12
CA THR A 100 1.45 27.27 -27.90
C THR A 100 0.39 26.54 -28.73
N ALA A 101 0.68 26.21 -29.98
CA ALA A 101 -0.20 25.42 -30.83
C ALA A 101 -0.45 24.01 -30.26
N SER A 102 0.59 23.31 -29.77
CA SER A 102 0.42 21.99 -29.13
C SER A 102 -0.39 22.05 -27.84
N THR A 103 -0.22 23.11 -27.04
CA THR A 103 -0.99 23.30 -25.80
C THR A 103 -2.47 23.57 -26.10
N LEU A 104 -2.75 24.28 -27.20
CA LEU A 104 -4.11 24.56 -27.66
C LEU A 104 -4.83 23.28 -28.14
N VAL A 105 -4.13 22.39 -28.85
CA VAL A 105 -4.66 21.06 -29.22
C VAL A 105 -4.97 20.20 -27.98
N ILE A 106 -4.10 20.23 -26.97
CA ILE A 106 -4.34 19.52 -25.70
C ILE A 106 -5.54 20.15 -24.95
N SER A 107 -5.64 21.47 -24.94
CA SER A 107 -6.76 22.20 -24.34
C SER A 107 -8.09 21.84 -25.00
N ASP A 108 -8.13 21.87 -26.33
CA ASP A 108 -9.30 21.52 -27.12
C ASP A 108 -9.69 20.05 -26.94
N PHE A 109 -8.71 19.15 -26.81
CA PHE A 109 -8.99 17.75 -26.49
C PHE A 109 -9.57 17.59 -25.08
N LEU A 110 -9.01 18.25 -24.07
CA LEU A 110 -9.48 18.17 -22.68
C LEU A 110 -10.87 18.80 -22.48
N THR A 111 -11.16 19.92 -23.15
CA THR A 111 -12.46 20.59 -23.07
C THR A 111 -13.54 19.86 -23.86
N ASN A 112 -13.25 19.41 -25.09
CA ASN A 112 -14.23 18.66 -25.89
C ASN A 112 -14.48 17.24 -25.37
N ASN A 113 -13.53 16.63 -24.65
CA ASN A 113 -13.64 15.27 -24.12
C ASN A 113 -13.64 15.22 -22.59
N MET A 114 -14.08 16.28 -21.90
CA MET A 114 -14.03 16.36 -20.43
C MET A 114 -14.69 15.15 -19.75
N LEU A 115 -15.82 14.68 -20.31
CA LEU A 115 -16.55 13.52 -19.80
C LEU A 115 -15.76 12.21 -19.97
N LEU A 116 -15.08 12.04 -21.10
CA LEU A 116 -14.19 10.91 -21.39
C LEU A 116 -12.95 10.91 -20.50
N VAL A 117 -12.36 12.08 -20.24
CA VAL A 117 -11.18 12.24 -19.35
C VAL A 117 -11.53 11.90 -17.91
N ILE A 118 -12.65 12.43 -17.40
CA ILE A 118 -13.15 12.10 -16.06
C ILE A 118 -13.41 10.59 -15.94
N LEU A 119 -14.05 9.99 -16.96
CA LEU A 119 -14.34 8.56 -16.97
C LEU A 119 -13.05 7.73 -17.04
N ALA A 120 -12.05 8.14 -17.83
CA ALA A 120 -10.75 7.46 -17.91
C ALA A 120 -9.97 7.50 -16.58
N ILE A 121 -10.14 8.53 -15.76
CA ILE A 121 -9.47 8.63 -14.45
C ILE A 121 -10.22 7.84 -13.38
N ILE A 122 -11.56 7.90 -13.37
CA ILE A 122 -12.40 7.32 -12.30
C ILE A 122 -12.70 5.83 -12.53
N PHE A 123 -12.84 5.40 -13.79
CA PHE A 123 -13.25 4.04 -14.13
C PHE A 123 -12.23 2.96 -13.76
N PRO A 124 -10.92 3.09 -14.05
CA PRO A 124 -9.93 2.07 -13.70
C PRO A 124 -9.83 1.77 -12.19
N PRO A 125 -9.80 2.78 -11.28
CA PRO A 125 -9.83 2.53 -9.84
C PRO A 125 -11.08 1.76 -9.38
N ILE A 126 -12.26 2.06 -9.94
CA ILE A 126 -13.52 1.40 -9.58
C ILE A 126 -13.50 -0.06 -10.03
N VAL A 127 -13.07 -0.34 -11.26
CA VAL A 127 -12.96 -1.70 -11.79
C VAL A 127 -11.95 -2.51 -10.97
N LEU A 128 -10.79 -1.93 -10.65
CA LEU A 128 -9.80 -2.56 -9.78
C LEU A 128 -10.35 -2.83 -8.38
N TRP A 129 -11.10 -1.89 -7.80
CA TRP A 129 -11.72 -2.06 -6.49
C TRP A 129 -12.78 -3.17 -6.49
N GLN A 130 -13.61 -3.24 -7.53
CA GLN A 130 -14.62 -4.27 -7.66
C GLN A 130 -14.00 -5.66 -7.93
N PHE A 131 -12.93 -5.70 -8.73
CA PHE A 131 -12.14 -6.90 -8.94
C PHE A 131 -11.49 -7.39 -7.63
N ALA A 132 -10.91 -6.47 -6.84
CA ALA A 132 -10.28 -6.78 -5.55
C ALA A 132 -11.27 -7.31 -4.49
N LYS A 133 -12.59 -7.09 -4.65
CA LYS A 133 -13.60 -7.70 -3.78
C LYS A 133 -13.86 -9.17 -4.07
N THR A 134 -13.51 -9.66 -5.25
CA THR A 134 -13.69 -11.08 -5.61
C THR A 134 -12.58 -11.92 -4.99
N LYS A 135 -12.86 -13.19 -4.62
CA LYS A 135 -11.85 -14.08 -4.00
C LYS A 135 -10.59 -14.26 -4.88
N LYS A 136 -10.79 -14.48 -6.19
CA LYS A 136 -9.68 -14.60 -7.16
C LYS A 136 -8.96 -13.27 -7.35
N GLY A 137 -9.70 -12.17 -7.46
CA GLY A 137 -9.11 -10.84 -7.65
C GLY A 137 -8.32 -10.37 -6.44
N LYS A 138 -8.79 -10.62 -5.22
CA LYS A 138 -8.05 -10.33 -3.99
C LYS A 138 -6.71 -11.05 -3.95
N TYR A 139 -6.67 -12.36 -4.21
CA TYR A 139 -5.42 -13.12 -4.29
C TYR A 139 -4.44 -12.56 -5.33
N ILE A 140 -4.95 -12.22 -6.53
CA ILE A 140 -4.13 -11.66 -7.62
C ILE A 140 -3.59 -10.29 -7.22
N VAL A 141 -4.45 -9.40 -6.73
CA VAL A 141 -4.07 -8.07 -6.26
C VAL A 141 -3.04 -8.18 -5.15
N ASP A 142 -3.28 -9.01 -4.14
CA ASP A 142 -2.40 -9.25 -3.01
C ASP A 142 -1.02 -9.78 -3.45
N LYS A 143 -0.96 -10.64 -4.47
CA LYS A 143 0.29 -11.14 -5.06
C LYS A 143 1.06 -10.05 -5.81
N TYR A 144 0.38 -9.24 -6.61
CA TYR A 144 1.02 -8.17 -7.39
C TYR A 144 1.38 -6.96 -6.53
N LEU A 145 0.65 -6.70 -5.46
CA LEU A 145 0.93 -5.65 -4.48
C LEU A 145 2.33 -5.80 -3.88
N LEU A 146 2.79 -7.04 -3.65
CA LEU A 146 4.13 -7.35 -3.16
C LEU A 146 5.25 -7.05 -4.18
N LYS A 147 4.91 -6.95 -5.47
CA LYS A 147 5.86 -6.68 -6.57
C LYS A 147 5.96 -5.20 -6.94
N ILE A 148 5.11 -4.36 -6.37
CA ILE A 148 5.13 -2.92 -6.65
C ILE A 148 6.48 -2.35 -6.18
N PRO A 149 7.22 -1.61 -7.01
CA PRO A 149 8.47 -1.00 -6.57
C PRO A 149 8.21 -0.05 -5.41
N VAL A 150 9.16 0.06 -4.49
CA VAL A 150 9.10 0.92 -3.29
C VAL A 150 8.08 0.45 -2.22
N MET A 151 6.80 0.28 -2.57
CA MET A 151 5.74 -0.14 -1.64
C MET A 151 5.67 -1.65 -1.40
N GLY A 152 5.94 -2.48 -2.41
CA GLY A 152 5.86 -3.93 -2.32
C GLY A 152 6.76 -4.51 -1.23
N PRO A 153 8.07 -4.17 -1.18
CA PRO A 153 8.95 -4.60 -0.10
C PRO A 153 8.50 -4.14 1.29
N LEU A 154 7.90 -2.96 1.39
CA LEU A 154 7.38 -2.42 2.66
C LEU A 154 6.19 -3.25 3.16
N ILE A 155 5.23 -3.50 2.28
CA ILE A 155 4.06 -4.33 2.57
C ILE A 155 4.52 -5.74 2.91
N HIS A 156 5.42 -6.33 2.12
CA HIS A 156 5.96 -7.66 2.36
C HIS A 156 6.59 -7.81 3.74
N LYS A 157 7.44 -6.86 4.15
CA LYS A 157 8.06 -6.84 5.48
C LYS A 157 7.05 -6.65 6.61
N THR A 158 5.99 -5.86 6.36
CA THR A 158 4.88 -5.70 7.31
C THR A 158 4.12 -7.01 7.51
N LEU A 159 3.88 -7.78 6.44
CA LEU A 159 3.23 -9.10 6.56
C LEU A 159 4.06 -10.07 7.39
N ILE A 160 5.38 -10.11 7.17
CA ILE A 160 6.30 -10.95 7.94
C ILE A 160 6.36 -10.49 9.40
N GLU A 161 6.40 -9.19 9.65
CA GLU A 161 6.35 -8.61 11.01
C GLU A 161 5.11 -9.07 11.78
N VAL A 162 3.93 -8.90 11.19
CA VAL A 162 2.65 -9.32 11.80
C VAL A 162 2.64 -10.83 12.02
N PHE A 163 3.06 -11.61 11.04
CA PHE A 163 3.17 -13.06 11.17
C PHE A 163 4.05 -13.43 12.37
N CYS A 164 5.28 -12.92 12.42
CA CYS A 164 6.26 -13.22 13.47
C CYS A 164 5.77 -12.80 14.86
N ARG A 165 5.10 -11.65 14.96
CA ARG A 165 4.52 -11.11 16.19
C ARG A 165 3.45 -12.04 16.74
N VAL A 166 2.51 -12.45 15.89
CA VAL A 166 1.41 -13.35 16.26
C VAL A 166 1.95 -14.74 16.59
N PHE A 167 2.87 -15.24 15.78
CA PHE A 167 3.52 -16.52 16.01
C PHE A 167 4.26 -16.52 17.36
N TYR A 168 5.04 -15.49 17.69
CA TYR A 168 5.69 -15.36 19.00
C TYR A 168 4.69 -15.42 20.16
N THR A 169 3.57 -14.72 20.05
CA THR A 169 2.55 -14.68 21.12
C THR A 169 1.88 -16.03 21.33
N LEU A 170 1.61 -16.77 20.25
CA LEU A 170 0.88 -18.04 20.30
C LEU A 170 1.77 -19.26 20.52
N TYR A 171 3.02 -19.21 20.08
CA TYR A 171 3.91 -20.36 20.11
C TYR A 171 4.42 -20.60 21.54
N SER A 172 4.08 -21.76 22.11
CA SER A 172 4.40 -22.14 23.49
C SER A 172 5.70 -22.95 23.62
N GLY A 173 6.36 -23.31 22.50
CA GLY A 173 7.67 -23.98 22.52
C GLY A 173 7.69 -25.41 21.97
N SER A 174 6.53 -26.02 21.66
CA SER A 174 6.50 -27.31 20.95
C SER A 174 6.41 -27.12 19.43
N ALA A 175 7.39 -27.67 18.71
CA ALA A 175 7.48 -27.61 17.25
C ALA A 175 6.31 -28.29 16.51
N GLU A 176 5.50 -29.07 17.22
CA GLU A 176 4.31 -29.76 16.69
C GLU A 176 3.08 -28.84 16.58
N SER A 177 3.13 -27.63 17.13
CA SER A 177 1.97 -26.73 17.12
C SER A 177 1.88 -25.95 15.80
N ILE A 178 1.08 -26.49 14.88
CA ILE A 178 0.76 -25.88 13.57
C ILE A 178 -0.25 -24.75 13.73
N GLU A 179 -1.04 -24.79 14.80
CA GLU A 179 -2.10 -23.83 15.06
C GLU A 179 -1.58 -22.38 15.13
N PRO A 180 -0.51 -22.06 15.90
CA PRO A 180 0.16 -20.76 15.86
C PRO A 180 0.54 -20.28 14.46
N ILE A 181 1.08 -21.17 13.62
CA ILE A 181 1.51 -20.84 12.24
C ILE A 181 0.29 -20.49 11.38
N ARG A 182 -0.78 -21.28 11.50
CA ARG A 182 -2.03 -21.06 10.78
C ARG A 182 -2.67 -19.73 11.14
N ILE A 183 -2.73 -19.39 12.42
CA ILE A 183 -3.33 -18.15 12.90
C ILE A 183 -2.46 -16.94 12.56
N ALA A 184 -1.13 -17.08 12.66
CA ALA A 184 -0.18 -16.04 12.24
C ALA A 184 -0.32 -15.71 10.74
N ALA A 185 -0.49 -16.73 9.90
CA ALA A 185 -0.71 -16.55 8.46
C ALA A 185 -2.03 -15.78 8.17
N GLU A 186 -3.10 -16.09 8.90
CA GLU A 186 -4.38 -15.38 8.78
C GLU A 186 -4.30 -13.95 9.29
N ALA A 187 -3.54 -13.71 10.36
CA ALA A 187 -3.37 -12.39 10.94
C ALA A 187 -2.60 -11.43 10.02
N ALA A 188 -1.70 -11.94 9.17
CA ALA A 188 -1.00 -11.15 8.18
C ALA A 188 -1.97 -10.46 7.19
N GLY A 189 -3.15 -11.05 6.94
CA GLY A 189 -4.24 -10.38 6.22
C GLY A 189 -4.04 -10.22 4.71
N ASN A 190 -3.09 -10.95 4.12
CA ASN A 190 -2.84 -11.01 2.67
C ASN A 190 -3.12 -12.43 2.17
N ASP A 191 -4.06 -12.57 1.23
CA ASP A 191 -4.57 -13.88 0.79
C ASP A 191 -3.49 -14.71 0.07
N TYR A 192 -2.56 -14.04 -0.62
CA TYR A 192 -1.42 -14.71 -1.24
C TYR A 192 -0.48 -15.28 -0.16
N PHE A 193 -0.09 -14.46 0.80
CA PHE A 193 0.76 -14.86 1.93
C PHE A 193 0.13 -16.00 2.72
N GLU A 194 -1.14 -15.85 3.11
CA GLU A 194 -1.90 -16.86 3.84
C GLU A 194 -1.98 -18.18 3.06
N SER A 195 -2.29 -18.12 1.77
CA SER A 195 -2.36 -19.31 0.92
C SER A 195 -1.03 -20.04 0.81
N GLN A 196 0.10 -19.33 0.70
CA GLN A 196 1.41 -19.98 0.61
C GLN A 196 1.76 -20.71 1.91
N ILE A 197 1.48 -20.11 3.06
CA ILE A 197 1.69 -20.81 4.35
C ILE A 197 0.76 -22.02 4.48
N LYS A 198 -0.53 -21.86 4.21
CA LYS A 198 -1.53 -22.92 4.43
C LYS A 198 -1.47 -24.07 3.44
N ASN A 199 -1.12 -23.80 2.18
CA ASN A 199 -1.14 -24.80 1.12
C ASN A 199 0.24 -25.33 0.76
N VAL A 200 1.32 -24.69 1.21
CA VAL A 200 2.71 -25.14 0.97
C VAL A 200 3.42 -25.48 2.27
N ALA A 201 3.63 -24.51 3.17
CA ALA A 201 4.42 -24.71 4.38
C ALA A 201 3.80 -25.76 5.32
N ILE A 202 2.54 -25.58 5.71
CA ILE A 202 1.86 -26.48 6.65
C ILE A 202 1.78 -27.92 6.12
N PRO A 203 1.37 -28.18 4.86
CA PRO A 203 1.37 -29.53 4.31
C PRO A 203 2.76 -30.17 4.24
N LEU A 204 3.83 -29.38 4.02
CA LEU A 204 5.20 -29.89 4.04
C LEU A 204 5.57 -30.40 5.44
N MET A 205 5.26 -29.63 6.47
CA MET A 205 5.51 -30.01 7.87
C MET A 205 4.71 -31.25 8.28
N ILE A 206 3.41 -31.31 7.96
CA ILE A 206 2.54 -32.44 8.37
C ILE A 206 2.87 -33.71 7.60
N LYS A 207 2.96 -33.62 6.26
CA LYS A 207 3.01 -34.81 5.40
C LYS A 207 4.41 -35.36 5.24
N ARG A 208 5.43 -34.50 5.31
CA ARG A 208 6.83 -34.87 5.04
C ARG A 208 7.72 -34.75 6.29
N GLY A 209 7.21 -34.23 7.41
CA GLY A 209 8.02 -34.01 8.60
C GLY A 209 9.11 -32.96 8.39
N ALA A 210 8.94 -32.06 7.43
CA ALA A 210 9.91 -31.01 7.14
C ALA A 210 10.04 -30.02 8.31
N GLY A 211 11.25 -29.49 8.49
CA GLY A 211 11.54 -28.46 9.50
C GLY A 211 10.76 -27.17 9.24
N ILE A 212 10.69 -26.30 10.25
CA ILE A 212 9.97 -25.02 10.15
C ILE A 212 10.62 -24.14 9.08
N THR A 213 11.96 -24.05 9.08
CA THR A 213 12.67 -23.18 8.13
C THR A 213 12.52 -23.70 6.71
N GLU A 214 12.63 -25.01 6.49
CA GLU A 214 12.44 -25.64 5.17
C GLU A 214 11.03 -25.36 4.63
N ALA A 215 10.01 -25.51 5.48
CA ALA A 215 8.63 -25.22 5.11
C ALA A 215 8.39 -23.74 4.78
N PHE A 216 9.02 -22.84 5.53
CA PHE A 216 8.94 -21.39 5.27
C PHE A 216 9.69 -20.99 4.01
N GLU A 217 10.84 -21.60 3.72
CA GLU A 217 11.58 -21.38 2.48
C GLU A 217 10.77 -21.85 1.26
N ALA A 218 10.20 -23.06 1.32
CA ALA A 218 9.37 -23.62 0.26
C ALA A 218 8.13 -22.77 -0.05
N SER A 219 7.60 -22.02 0.93
CA SER A 219 6.44 -21.14 0.74
C SER A 219 6.75 -19.91 -0.13
N GLY A 220 8.01 -19.50 -0.23
CA GLY A 220 8.44 -18.34 -1.02
C GLY A 220 7.88 -16.98 -0.56
N VAL A 221 7.33 -16.89 0.66
CA VAL A 221 6.76 -15.64 1.21
C VAL A 221 7.59 -15.01 2.31
N PHE A 222 8.68 -15.64 2.73
CA PHE A 222 9.65 -15.02 3.63
C PHE A 222 10.83 -14.47 2.84
N THR A 223 11.42 -13.39 3.33
CA THR A 223 12.66 -12.86 2.76
C THR A 223 13.84 -13.76 3.13
N GLU A 224 14.92 -13.70 2.36
CA GLU A 224 16.17 -14.43 2.66
C GLU A 224 16.69 -14.12 4.08
N THR A 225 16.59 -12.86 4.52
CA THR A 225 16.96 -12.46 5.88
C THR A 225 16.09 -13.13 6.94
N ALA A 226 14.78 -13.29 6.69
CA ALA A 226 13.90 -13.99 7.61
C ALA A 226 14.23 -15.49 7.66
N ILE A 227 14.41 -16.13 6.51
CA ILE A 227 14.79 -17.55 6.41
C ILE A 227 16.11 -17.82 7.13
N SER A 228 17.15 -17.03 6.86
CA SER A 228 18.46 -17.19 7.51
C SER A 228 18.37 -17.08 9.04
N ARG A 229 17.59 -16.12 9.57
CA ARG A 229 17.40 -16.01 11.02
C ARG A 229 16.58 -17.17 11.60
N PHE A 230 15.53 -17.60 10.89
CA PHE A 230 14.76 -18.78 11.31
C PHE A 230 15.62 -20.03 11.35
N HIS A 231 16.51 -20.22 10.37
CA HIS A 231 17.46 -21.31 10.34
C HIS A 231 18.31 -21.37 11.62
N SER A 232 18.98 -20.27 11.98
CA SER A 232 19.76 -20.20 13.22
C SER A 232 18.89 -20.36 14.48
N GLY A 233 17.64 -19.89 14.44
CA GLY A 233 16.67 -20.09 15.52
C GLY A 233 16.25 -21.55 15.68
N GLU A 234 16.14 -22.29 14.59
CA GLU A 234 15.78 -23.71 14.56
C GLU A 234 16.92 -24.57 15.11
N GLU A 235 18.16 -24.34 14.65
CA GLU A 235 19.34 -25.06 15.14
C GLU A 235 19.58 -24.85 16.65
N THR A 236 19.30 -23.65 17.15
CA THR A 236 19.47 -23.30 18.58
C THR A 236 18.24 -23.60 19.44
N GLY A 237 17.13 -24.06 18.85
CA GLY A 237 15.86 -24.26 19.56
C GLY A 237 15.21 -22.97 20.06
N THR A 238 15.60 -21.80 19.55
CA THR A 238 15.12 -20.48 19.97
C THR A 238 14.15 -19.80 18.99
N ILE A 239 13.52 -20.57 18.09
CA ILE A 239 12.55 -20.09 17.07
C ILE A 239 11.57 -19.03 17.60
N LYS A 240 11.03 -19.23 18.81
CA LYS A 240 10.12 -18.26 19.45
C LYS A 240 10.77 -16.88 19.57
N ASN A 241 11.97 -16.83 20.15
CA ASN A 241 12.70 -15.58 20.37
C ASN A 241 13.17 -14.98 19.03
N THR A 242 13.58 -15.82 18.08
CA THR A 242 13.92 -15.38 16.72
C THR A 242 12.74 -14.69 16.03
N ALA A 243 11.52 -15.22 16.16
CA ALA A 243 10.33 -14.57 15.62
C ALA A 243 10.11 -13.18 16.24
N LEU A 244 10.29 -13.02 17.57
CA LEU A 244 10.19 -11.71 18.20
C LEU A 244 11.26 -10.74 17.68
N GLN A 245 12.50 -11.19 17.52
CA GLN A 245 13.59 -10.38 16.96
C GLN A 245 13.30 -9.95 15.52
N LEU A 246 12.75 -10.84 14.69
CA LEU A 246 12.33 -10.54 13.33
C LEU A 246 11.18 -9.53 13.30
N ALA A 247 10.17 -9.70 14.17
CA ALA A 247 9.06 -8.75 14.29
C ALA A 247 9.56 -7.34 14.62
N ASN A 248 10.42 -7.21 15.62
CA ASN A 248 11.00 -5.92 16.03
C ASN A 248 11.90 -5.32 14.93
N TYR A 249 12.69 -6.16 14.23
CA TYR A 249 13.56 -5.73 13.15
C TYR A 249 12.76 -5.14 11.98
N TYR A 250 11.77 -5.89 11.47
CA TYR A 250 10.94 -5.42 10.37
C TYR A 250 10.03 -4.26 10.75
N GLU A 251 9.60 -4.18 12.01
CA GLU A 251 8.87 -3.03 12.52
C GLU A 251 9.70 -1.75 12.39
N SER A 252 10.93 -1.76 12.91
CA SER A 252 11.82 -0.60 12.88
C SER A 252 12.14 -0.20 11.43
N GLU A 253 12.44 -1.19 10.59
CA GLU A 253 12.75 -0.96 9.18
C GLU A 253 11.55 -0.38 8.41
N THR A 254 10.34 -0.89 8.66
CA THR A 254 9.12 -0.46 7.96
C THR A 254 8.74 0.96 8.36
N VAL A 255 8.84 1.33 9.64
CA VAL A 255 8.57 2.71 10.09
C VAL A 255 9.52 3.70 9.44
N PHE A 256 10.82 3.39 9.42
CA PHE A 256 11.82 4.26 8.81
C PHE A 256 11.63 4.39 7.30
N ARG A 257 11.45 3.27 6.59
CA ARG A 257 11.22 3.28 5.14
C ARG A 257 9.92 4.00 4.78
N LEU A 258 8.85 3.83 5.55
CA LEU A 258 7.58 4.51 5.29
C LEU A 258 7.75 6.03 5.33
N LYS A 259 8.49 6.58 6.30
CA LYS A 259 8.79 8.03 6.36
C LYS A 259 9.54 8.51 5.12
N ASN A 260 10.62 7.81 4.74
CA ASN A 260 11.43 8.20 3.58
C ASN A 260 10.62 8.12 2.27
N ILE A 261 9.71 7.14 2.15
CA ILE A 261 8.84 7.02 0.97
C ILE A 261 7.88 8.20 0.88
N ILE A 262 7.32 8.64 2.01
CA ILE A 262 6.45 9.83 2.06
C ILE A 262 7.22 11.07 1.59
N GLU A 263 8.43 11.28 2.10
CA GLU A 263 9.28 12.40 1.72
C GLU A 263 9.65 12.35 0.22
N LEU A 264 10.03 11.18 -0.30
CA LEU A 264 10.32 11.00 -1.72
C LEU A 264 9.12 11.30 -2.62
N ILE A 265 7.91 10.87 -2.22
CA ILE A 265 6.68 11.19 -2.97
C ILE A 265 6.45 12.70 -2.97
N GLN A 266 6.66 13.39 -1.84
CA GLN A 266 6.51 14.85 -1.76
C GLN A 266 7.52 15.57 -2.65
N VAL A 267 8.79 15.16 -2.65
CA VAL A 267 9.83 15.72 -3.52
C VAL A 267 9.50 15.50 -4.99
N PHE A 268 9.05 14.30 -5.35
CA PHE A 268 8.64 13.99 -6.72
C PHE A 268 7.47 14.86 -7.17
N ILE A 269 6.45 15.04 -6.33
CA ILE A 269 5.34 15.94 -6.63
C ILE A 269 5.84 17.38 -6.81
N ALA A 270 6.67 17.89 -5.90
CA ALA A 270 7.23 19.23 -6.01
C ALA A 270 8.02 19.42 -7.33
N MET A 271 8.76 18.39 -7.77
CA MET A 271 9.46 18.39 -9.05
C MET A 271 8.48 18.46 -10.24
N VAL A 272 7.38 17.69 -10.21
CA VAL A 272 6.34 17.76 -11.26
C VAL A 272 5.72 19.17 -11.30
N ILE A 273 5.40 19.75 -10.13
CA ILE A 273 4.88 21.12 -10.07
C ILE A 273 5.89 22.11 -10.67
N MET A 274 7.17 21.98 -10.36
CA MET A 274 8.23 22.84 -10.90
C MET A 274 8.32 22.73 -12.43
N ILE A 275 8.30 21.52 -12.98
CA ILE A 275 8.34 21.28 -14.43
C ILE A 275 7.10 21.90 -15.10
N VAL A 276 5.91 21.69 -14.53
CA VAL A 276 4.66 22.29 -15.04
C VAL A 276 4.76 23.81 -15.00
N MET A 277 5.19 24.39 -13.89
CA MET A 277 5.34 25.84 -13.75
C MET A 277 6.33 26.43 -14.75
N ILE A 278 7.50 25.81 -14.93
CA ILE A 278 8.49 26.23 -15.94
C ILE A 278 7.91 26.13 -17.35
N GLY A 279 7.17 25.06 -17.65
CA GLY A 279 6.49 24.92 -18.94
C GLY A 279 5.50 26.07 -19.18
N LEU A 280 4.67 26.39 -18.18
CA LEU A 280 3.72 27.49 -18.25
C LEU A 280 4.42 28.85 -18.42
N THR A 281 5.52 29.10 -17.69
CA THR A 281 6.26 30.36 -17.84
C THR A 281 6.99 30.46 -19.17
N LEU A 282 7.55 29.37 -19.71
CA LEU A 282 8.19 29.34 -21.03
C LEU A 282 7.18 29.60 -22.14
N VAL A 283 6.01 28.96 -22.09
CA VAL A 283 4.92 29.24 -23.03
C VAL A 283 4.51 30.71 -22.94
N SER A 284 4.40 31.25 -21.72
CA SER A 284 4.12 32.67 -21.49
C SER A 284 5.25 33.61 -21.94
N ALA A 285 6.50 33.16 -21.96
CA ALA A 285 7.66 33.95 -22.37
C ALA A 285 7.84 33.93 -23.90
N GLU A 286 7.63 32.79 -24.57
CA GLU A 286 7.57 32.72 -26.04
C GLU A 286 6.47 33.63 -26.59
N THR A 287 5.32 33.68 -25.91
CA THR A 287 4.26 34.64 -26.26
C THR A 287 4.71 36.10 -26.12
N ALA A 288 5.72 36.41 -25.31
CA ALA A 288 6.23 37.77 -25.12
C ALA A 288 7.42 38.14 -26.05
N THR A 289 8.19 37.17 -26.54
CA THR A 289 9.40 37.42 -27.35
C THR A 289 9.15 37.48 -28.85
N ILE A 290 8.00 37.00 -29.35
CA ILE A 290 7.62 37.15 -30.76
C ILE A 290 7.11 38.58 -30.99
N SER A 291 8.02 39.48 -31.33
CA SER A 291 7.70 40.82 -31.82
C SER A 291 6.96 40.75 -33.15
N PRO A 292 5.89 41.54 -33.38
CA PRO A 292 5.26 41.64 -34.69
C PRO A 292 6.30 42.11 -35.72
N LYS A 293 6.38 41.43 -36.87
CA LYS A 293 7.14 41.95 -38.01
C LYS A 293 6.65 43.37 -38.31
N PRO A 294 7.55 44.37 -38.46
CA PRO A 294 7.12 45.72 -38.80
C PRO A 294 6.29 45.66 -40.09
N PRO A 295 5.22 46.46 -40.19
CA PRO A 295 4.37 46.45 -41.37
C PRO A 295 5.25 46.70 -42.60
N VAL A 296 5.27 45.74 -43.52
CA VAL A 296 5.83 45.96 -44.85
C VAL A 296 4.94 47.01 -45.49
N MET A 297 5.43 48.25 -45.57
CA MET A 297 4.79 49.28 -46.39
C MET A 297 4.81 48.79 -47.84
N GLN A 298 3.64 48.45 -48.35
CA GLN A 298 3.30 48.47 -49.78
C GLN A 298 1.93 49.12 -49.93
#